data_AF-A0A3N5SCH2-F1
#
_entry.id   AF-A0A3N5SCH2-F1
#
_cell.length_a   1.000
_cell.length_b   1.000
_cell.length_c   1.000
_cell.angle_alpha   90.00
_cell.angle_beta   90.00
_cell.angle_gamma   90.00
#
_symmetry.space_group_name_H-M   'P 1'
#
loop_
_entity.id
_entity.type
_entity.pdbx_description
1 polymer ?
#
loop_
_entity_poly.entity_id
_entity_poly.type
_entity_poly.pdbx_seq_one_letter_code
_entity_poly.pdbx_strand_id
1 'polypeptide(L)'
;MGKYSSFIRRPAKPRNRGVHPVMRGIGCILIVIVPILAYGAAVLLVDYTMAHSALIPRAWYGPPTIHPLLWKMQGLTPALHFLQTQNNLEAYLIFAAVITAMIGGIMSMIYGYLYSAFGPPQYGPQDAPPIRKKVKAYKR
;
A
#
# COMPACT_ATOMS: atom_id res chain seq x y z
N MET A 1 14.11 62.62 -3.76
CA MET A 1 13.50 61.63 -2.82
C MET A 1 12.32 60.99 -3.54
N GLY A 2 12.15 59.67 -3.70
CA GLY A 2 13.06 58.53 -3.68
C GLY A 2 12.58 57.57 -4.79
N LYS A 3 13.50 57.12 -5.65
CA LYS A 3 13.20 56.37 -6.90
C LYS A 3 13.53 54.88 -6.81
N TYR A 4 13.73 54.38 -5.59
CA TYR A 4 14.10 53.00 -5.32
C TYR A 4 13.16 52.45 -4.24
N SER A 5 11.89 52.26 -4.58
CA SER A 5 11.04 51.38 -3.78
C SER A 5 11.46 49.94 -4.06
N SER A 6 11.58 49.19 -2.99
CA SER A 6 12.22 47.90 -2.88
C SER A 6 11.63 46.83 -3.79
N PHE A 7 12.48 46.22 -4.64
CA PHE A 7 12.25 44.87 -5.16
C PHE A 7 12.33 43.87 -4.00
N ILE A 8 11.25 43.74 -3.23
CA ILE A 8 11.10 42.64 -2.27
C ILE A 8 11.02 41.36 -3.09
N ARG A 9 12.10 40.57 -3.05
CA ARG A 9 12.16 39.25 -3.69
C ARG A 9 11.02 38.42 -3.10
N ARG A 10 10.03 38.10 -3.92
CA ARG A 10 8.96 37.17 -3.51
C ARG A 10 9.64 35.84 -3.15
N PRO A 11 9.30 35.24 -2.00
CA PRO A 11 9.82 33.93 -1.65
C PRO A 11 9.48 32.95 -2.78
N ALA A 12 10.45 32.13 -3.18
CA ALA A 12 10.27 31.14 -4.22
C ALA A 12 9.06 30.26 -3.85
N LYS A 13 8.07 30.15 -4.75
CA LYS A 13 6.89 29.33 -4.51
C LYS A 13 7.37 27.90 -4.22
N PRO A 14 6.99 27.30 -3.08
CA PRO A 14 7.40 25.93 -2.79
C PRO A 14 6.90 25.03 -3.91
N ARG A 15 7.84 24.36 -4.56
CA ARG A 15 7.54 23.52 -5.73
C ARG A 15 6.72 22.33 -5.24
N ASN A 16 5.55 22.13 -5.85
CA ASN A 16 4.69 20.99 -5.54
C ASN A 16 5.38 19.72 -6.05
N ARG A 17 6.16 19.06 -5.19
CA ARG A 17 6.73 17.73 -5.43
C ARG A 17 5.71 16.61 -5.21
N GLY A 18 4.44 16.95 -5.05
CA GLY A 18 3.38 15.99 -4.84
C GLY A 18 3.18 15.11 -6.07
N VAL A 19 3.01 13.81 -5.82
CA VAL A 19 2.49 12.86 -6.80
C VAL A 19 1.17 13.37 -7.37
N HIS A 20 1.00 13.29 -8.69
CA HIS A 20 -0.21 13.74 -9.40
C HIS A 20 -1.47 13.09 -8.79
N PRO A 21 -2.58 13.84 -8.59
CA PRO A 21 -3.76 13.34 -7.88
C PRO A 21 -4.37 12.08 -8.50
N VAL A 22 -4.39 11.95 -9.83
CA VAL A 22 -4.86 10.73 -10.53
C VAL A 22 -4.04 9.50 -10.14
N MET A 23 -2.73 9.68 -9.94
CA MET A 23 -1.81 8.61 -9.57
C MET A 23 -2.00 8.15 -8.12
N ARG A 24 -2.48 9.04 -7.23
CA ARG A 24 -2.92 8.66 -5.89
C ARG A 24 -4.21 7.82 -5.93
N GLY A 25 -5.11 8.12 -6.87
CA GLY A 25 -6.39 7.40 -7.01
C GLY A 25 -6.24 5.94 -7.39
N ILE A 26 -5.34 5.62 -8.33
CA ILE A 26 -5.10 4.23 -8.78
C ILE A 26 -4.61 3.36 -7.63
N GLY A 27 -3.70 3.87 -6.79
CA GLY A 27 -3.22 3.15 -5.62
C GLY A 27 -4.33 2.85 -4.61
N CYS A 28 -5.22 3.81 -4.35
CA CYS A 28 -6.38 3.59 -3.47
C CYS A 28 -7.33 2.51 -4.02
N ILE A 29 -7.57 2.49 -5.33
CA ILE A 29 -8.40 1.46 -5.96
C ILE A 29 -7.75 0.08 -5.81
N LEU A 30 -6.44 -0.02 -6.08
CA LEU A 30 -5.71 -1.28 -5.96
C LEU A 30 -5.70 -1.82 -4.52
N ILE A 31 -5.61 -0.95 -3.51
CA ILE A 31 -5.70 -1.34 -2.09
C ILE A 31 -7.02 -2.04 -1.75
N VAL A 32 -8.11 -1.73 -2.46
CA VAL A 32 -9.41 -2.37 -2.24
C VAL A 32 -9.59 -3.60 -3.12
N ILE A 33 -9.26 -3.50 -4.40
CA ILE A 33 -9.50 -4.58 -5.37
C ILE A 33 -8.59 -5.78 -5.13
N VAL A 34 -7.30 -5.54 -4.83
CA VAL A 34 -6.31 -6.62 -4.72
C VAL A 34 -6.63 -7.58 -3.57
N PRO A 35 -6.95 -7.13 -2.33
CA PRO A 35 -7.31 -8.04 -1.24
C PRO A 35 -8.56 -8.86 -1.53
N ILE A 36 -9.57 -8.27 -2.20
CA ILE A 36 -10.81 -8.97 -2.55
C ILE A 36 -10.52 -10.12 -3.51
N LEU A 37 -9.75 -9.85 -4.58
CA LEU A 37 -9.36 -10.89 -5.54
C LEU A 37 -8.42 -11.92 -4.91
N ALA A 38 -7.48 -11.48 -4.08
CA ALA A 38 -6.55 -12.37 -3.38
C ALA A 38 -7.27 -13.31 -2.41
N TYR A 39 -8.32 -12.84 -1.73
CA TYR A 39 -9.15 -13.68 -0.87
C TYR A 39 -9.87 -14.77 -1.68
N GLY A 40 -10.48 -14.40 -2.81
CA GLY A 40 -11.12 -15.38 -3.71
C GLY A 40 -10.13 -16.43 -4.23
N ALA A 41 -8.93 -16.00 -4.62
CA ALA A 41 -7.85 -16.91 -5.03
C ALA A 41 -7.37 -17.81 -3.88
N ALA A 42 -7.29 -17.27 -2.65
CA ALA A 42 -6.89 -18.03 -1.46
C ALA A 42 -7.88 -19.15 -1.15
N VAL A 43 -9.19 -18.88 -1.21
CA VAL A 43 -10.22 -19.90 -1.00
C VAL A 43 -10.08 -21.04 -2.01
N LEU A 44 -10.01 -20.71 -3.30
CA LEU A 44 -9.84 -21.71 -4.36
C LEU A 44 -8.56 -22.53 -4.19
N LEU A 45 -7.47 -21.89 -3.80
CA LEU A 45 -6.18 -22.56 -3.63
C LEU A 45 -6.20 -23.50 -2.42
N VAL A 46 -6.75 -23.06 -1.28
CA VAL A 46 -6.89 -23.90 -0.09
C VAL A 46 -7.80 -25.09 -0.39
N ASP A 47 -8.96 -24.88 -1.02
CA ASP A 47 -9.89 -25.97 -1.35
C ASP A 47 -9.26 -26.96 -2.35
N TYR A 48 -8.52 -26.46 -3.35
CA TYR A 48 -7.80 -27.30 -4.30
C TYR A 48 -6.70 -28.13 -3.62
N THR A 49 -5.92 -27.52 -2.72
CA THR A 49 -4.86 -28.22 -1.98
C THR A 49 -5.44 -29.28 -1.05
N MET A 50 -6.55 -29.02 -0.36
CA MET A 50 -7.23 -30.02 0.46
C MET A 50 -7.62 -31.27 -0.34
N ALA A 51 -8.03 -31.10 -1.61
CA ALA A 51 -8.43 -32.20 -2.47
C ALA A 51 -7.25 -33.00 -3.06
N HIS A 52 -6.10 -32.36 -3.34
CA HIS A 52 -5.01 -32.98 -4.13
C HIS A 52 -3.70 -33.18 -3.38
N SER A 53 -3.35 -32.29 -2.43
CA SER A 53 -2.05 -32.32 -1.77
C SER A 53 -2.06 -31.66 -0.39
N ALA A 54 -1.74 -32.42 0.65
CA ALA A 54 -1.64 -31.95 2.03
C ALA A 54 -0.34 -31.17 2.31
N LEU A 55 0.03 -30.23 1.42
CA LEU A 55 1.21 -29.35 1.61
C LEU A 55 1.03 -28.37 2.78
N ILE A 56 -0.22 -28.09 3.15
CA ILE A 56 -0.56 -27.16 4.23
C ILE A 56 -0.57 -27.91 5.56
N PRO A 57 0.07 -27.36 6.63
CA PRO A 57 0.01 -27.94 7.96
C PRO A 57 -1.42 -28.15 8.42
N ARG A 58 -1.71 -29.32 8.99
CA ARG A 58 -3.06 -29.66 9.44
C ARG A 58 -3.60 -28.72 10.52
N ALA A 59 -2.71 -28.02 11.22
CA ALA A 59 -3.05 -27.04 12.24
C ALA A 59 -3.82 -25.83 11.70
N TRP A 60 -3.75 -25.52 10.40
CA TRP A 60 -4.44 -24.38 9.80
C TRP A 60 -5.85 -24.74 9.30
N TYR A 61 -6.21 -26.02 9.35
CA TYR A 61 -7.55 -26.50 9.01
C TYR A 61 -8.42 -26.60 10.26
N GLY A 62 -9.71 -26.33 10.08
CA GLY A 62 -10.70 -26.35 11.16
C GLY A 62 -11.02 -24.97 11.73
N PRO A 63 -11.64 -24.92 12.93
CA PRO A 63 -12.05 -23.67 13.54
C PRO A 63 -10.84 -22.88 14.06
N PRO A 64 -10.87 -21.54 14.00
CA PRO A 64 -9.76 -20.71 14.43
C PRO A 64 -9.45 -20.84 15.93
N THR A 65 -8.17 -20.84 16.26
CA THR A 65 -7.64 -20.93 17.63
C THR A 65 -7.66 -19.56 18.31
N ILE A 66 -8.79 -19.24 18.94
CA ILE A 66 -8.98 -17.95 19.62
C ILE A 66 -8.38 -18.00 21.04
N HIS A 67 -7.52 -17.02 21.37
CA HIS A 67 -6.88 -16.94 22.69
C HIS A 67 -7.90 -16.78 23.84
N PRO A 68 -7.73 -17.49 24.98
CA PRO A 68 -8.72 -17.49 26.08
C PRO A 68 -8.99 -16.13 26.72
N LEU A 69 -8.07 -15.16 26.63
CA LEU A 69 -8.35 -13.78 27.08
C LEU A 69 -9.46 -13.10 26.27
N LEU A 70 -9.58 -13.39 24.98
CA LEU A 70 -10.59 -12.78 24.11
C LEU A 70 -12.00 -13.21 24.52
N TRP A 71 -12.16 -14.46 24.95
CA TRP A 71 -13.42 -15.02 25.45
C TRP A 71 -13.91 -14.39 26.77
N LYS A 72 -13.01 -13.77 27.55
CA LYS A 72 -13.37 -13.10 28.80
C LYS A 72 -14.04 -11.74 28.57
N MET A 73 -13.91 -11.17 27.37
CA MET A 73 -14.53 -9.89 27.02
C MET A 73 -15.98 -10.10 26.58
N GLN A 74 -16.93 -9.86 27.50
CA GLN A 74 -18.36 -10.09 27.29
C GLN A 74 -18.91 -9.42 26.01
N GLY A 75 -18.40 -8.25 25.62
CA GLY A 75 -18.83 -7.53 24.42
C GLY A 75 -18.40 -8.13 23.08
N LEU A 76 -17.35 -8.97 23.03
CA LEU A 76 -16.87 -9.58 21.78
C LEU A 76 -17.47 -10.95 21.48
N THR A 77 -18.21 -11.52 22.43
CA THR A 77 -18.79 -12.87 22.34
C THR A 77 -19.56 -13.16 21.05
N PRO A 78 -20.48 -12.31 20.53
CA PRO A 78 -21.20 -12.62 19.30
C PRO A 78 -20.28 -12.65 18.07
N ALA A 79 -19.28 -11.76 18.03
CA ALA A 79 -18.33 -11.71 16.93
C ALA A 79 -17.38 -12.91 16.93
N LEU A 80 -16.91 -13.33 18.11
CA LEU A 80 -16.04 -14.51 18.25
C LEU A 80 -16.79 -15.78 17.85
N HIS A 81 -18.06 -15.92 18.22
CA HIS A 81 -18.87 -17.06 17.79
C HIS A 81 -19.03 -17.10 16.27
N PHE A 82 -19.30 -15.96 15.63
CA PHE A 82 -19.38 -15.88 14.16
C PHE A 82 -18.08 -16.32 13.48
N LEU A 83 -16.93 -15.87 14.00
CA LEU A 83 -15.61 -16.26 13.49
C LEU A 83 -15.34 -17.75 13.68
N GLN A 84 -15.78 -18.33 14.80
CA GLN A 84 -15.56 -19.74 15.10
C GLN A 84 -16.40 -20.68 14.23
N THR A 85 -17.55 -20.23 13.73
CA THR A 85 -18.37 -20.98 12.78
C THR A 85 -17.70 -21.13 11.40
N GLN A 86 -16.76 -20.25 11.05
CA GLN A 86 -16.07 -20.30 9.76
C GLN A 86 -14.95 -21.35 9.79
N ASN A 87 -15.09 -22.41 9.00
CA ASN A 87 -14.05 -23.42 8.84
C ASN A 87 -12.88 -22.89 8.00
N ASN A 88 -11.66 -23.26 8.37
CA ASN A 88 -10.41 -22.95 7.64
C ASN A 88 -10.11 -21.45 7.48
N LEU A 89 -10.71 -20.60 8.32
CA LEU A 89 -10.55 -19.15 8.25
C LEU A 89 -9.08 -18.72 8.38
N GLU A 90 -8.31 -19.39 9.23
CA GLU A 90 -6.87 -19.11 9.39
C GLU A 90 -6.11 -19.35 8.09
N ALA A 91 -6.33 -20.49 7.43
CA ALA A 91 -5.70 -20.80 6.14
C ALA A 91 -6.08 -19.77 5.08
N TYR A 92 -7.37 -19.44 4.94
CA TYR A 92 -7.82 -18.45 3.96
C TYR A 92 -7.17 -17.09 4.19
N LEU A 93 -7.08 -16.60 5.43
CA LEU A 93 -6.47 -15.30 5.74
C LEU A 93 -4.96 -15.29 5.50
N ILE A 94 -4.24 -16.34 5.89
CA ILE A 94 -2.79 -16.42 5.68
C ILE A 94 -2.48 -16.43 4.17
N PHE A 95 -3.16 -17.28 3.40
CA PHE A 95 -2.97 -17.34 1.95
C PHE A 95 -3.42 -16.05 1.27
N ALA A 96 -4.54 -15.45 1.68
CA ALA A 96 -4.98 -14.17 1.15
C ALA A 96 -3.94 -13.07 1.40
N ALA A 97 -3.34 -13.03 2.60
CA ALA A 97 -2.29 -12.07 2.92
C ALA A 97 -1.02 -12.27 2.07
N VAL A 98 -0.59 -13.53 1.89
CA VAL A 98 0.57 -13.87 1.05
C VAL A 98 0.30 -13.50 -0.42
N ILE A 99 -0.85 -13.90 -0.97
CA ILE A 99 -1.24 -13.59 -2.34
C ILE A 99 -1.40 -12.08 -2.54
N THR A 100 -1.98 -11.37 -1.57
CA THR A 100 -2.10 -9.90 -1.59
C THR A 100 -0.72 -9.25 -1.62
N ALA A 101 0.21 -9.68 -0.78
CA ALA A 101 1.57 -9.16 -0.75
C ALA A 101 2.31 -9.45 -2.06
N MET A 102 2.13 -10.65 -2.63
CA MET A 102 2.74 -11.04 -3.89
C MET A 102 2.19 -10.23 -5.06
N ILE A 103 0.87 -10.25 -5.28
CA ILE A 103 0.22 -9.53 -6.38
C ILE A 103 0.39 -8.02 -6.21
N GLY A 104 0.15 -7.49 -5.01
CA GLY A 104 0.31 -6.08 -4.69
C GLY A 104 1.77 -5.62 -4.86
N GLY A 105 2.73 -6.45 -4.46
CA GLY A 105 4.16 -6.19 -4.66
C GLY A 105 4.53 -6.13 -6.14
N ILE A 106 4.12 -7.13 -6.93
CA ILE A 106 4.36 -7.17 -8.38
C ILE A 106 3.71 -5.96 -9.06
N MET A 107 2.45 -5.65 -8.73
CA MET A 107 1.75 -4.48 -9.28
C MET A 107 2.44 -3.17 -8.91
N SER A 108 2.98 -3.06 -7.69
CA SER A 108 3.74 -1.88 -7.26
C SER A 108 5.04 -1.72 -8.06
N MET A 109 5.73 -2.82 -8.37
CA MET A 109 6.92 -2.79 -9.23
C MET A 109 6.58 -2.36 -10.65
N ILE A 110 5.55 -2.96 -11.26
CA ILE A 110 5.09 -2.62 -12.61
C ILE A 110 4.69 -1.14 -12.67
N TYR A 111 3.92 -0.68 -11.69
CA TYR A 111 3.49 0.71 -11.59
C TYR A 111 4.68 1.67 -11.48
N GLY A 112 5.68 1.34 -10.66
CA GLY A 112 6.91 2.13 -10.55
C GLY A 112 7.66 2.25 -11.88
N TYR A 113 7.73 1.15 -12.63
CA TYR A 113 8.36 1.15 -13.95
C TYR A 113 7.58 1.98 -14.97
N LEU A 114 6.25 1.80 -15.04
CA LEU A 114 5.37 2.60 -15.88
C LEU A 114 5.47 4.09 -15.55
N TYR A 115 5.56 4.43 -14.26
CA TYR A 115 5.73 5.81 -13.83
C TYR A 115 7.08 6.39 -14.25
N SER A 116 8.15 5.60 -14.20
CA SER A 116 9.45 6.04 -14.68
C SER A 116 9.47 6.26 -16.20
N ALA A 117 8.71 5.47 -16.96
CA ALA A 117 8.70 5.55 -18.43
C ALA A 117 7.77 6.64 -18.96
N PHE A 118 6.57 6.77 -18.38
CA PHE A 118 5.50 7.65 -18.88
C PHE A 118 5.21 8.84 -17.96
N GLY A 119 5.91 8.95 -16.82
CA GLY A 119 5.76 10.06 -15.90
C GLY A 119 6.23 11.38 -16.49
N PRO A 120 5.67 12.51 -16.03
CA PRO A 120 6.12 13.82 -16.46
C PRO A 120 7.60 14.03 -16.11
N PRO A 121 8.36 14.78 -16.94
CA PRO A 121 9.76 15.04 -16.68
C PRO A 121 9.93 15.75 -15.33
N GLN A 122 10.98 15.40 -14.59
CA GLN A 122 11.25 15.99 -13.28
C GLN A 122 11.41 17.51 -13.33
N TYR A 123 11.84 18.05 -14.47
CA TYR A 123 12.05 19.48 -14.72
C TYR A 123 11.08 19.98 -15.79
N GLY A 124 10.42 21.11 -15.51
CA GLY A 124 9.70 21.83 -16.55
C GLY A 124 10.67 22.51 -17.53
N PRO A 125 10.16 23.00 -18.68
CA PRO A 125 11.00 23.60 -19.73
C PRO A 125 11.79 24.84 -19.28
N GLN A 126 11.37 25.50 -18.20
CA GLN A 126 12.03 26.68 -17.63
C GLN A 126 12.81 26.37 -16.35
N ASP A 127 12.82 25.12 -15.88
CA ASP A 127 13.46 24.74 -14.62
C ASP A 127 14.91 24.29 -14.86
N ALA A 128 15.86 25.00 -14.24
CA ALA A 128 17.23 24.53 -14.16
C ALA A 128 17.36 23.40 -13.10
N PRO A 129 18.19 22.37 -13.34
CA PRO A 129 18.45 21.35 -12.33
C PRO A 129 19.12 21.97 -11.09
N PRO A 130 18.82 21.48 -9.88
CA PRO A 130 19.38 22.01 -8.65
C PRO A 130 20.90 21.85 -8.66
N ILE A 131 21.59 22.91 -8.27
CA ILE A 131 23.05 22.92 -8.13
C ILE A 131 23.40 21.93 -7.01
N ARG A 132 23.96 20.77 -7.37
CA ARG A 132 24.35 19.71 -6.42
C ARG A 132 25.60 20.05 -5.60
N LYS A 133 26.26 21.17 -5.89
CA LYS A 133 27.42 21.65 -5.12
C LYS A 133 26.95 22.45 -3.90
N LYS A 134 27.47 22.09 -2.72
CA LYS A 134 27.38 22.93 -1.52
C LYS A 134 28.22 24.19 -1.76
N VAL A 135 27.57 25.30 -2.11
CA VAL A 135 28.22 26.60 -2.23
C VAL A 135 28.15 27.33 -0.89
N LYS A 136 29.24 27.99 -0.50
CA LYS A 136 29.25 28.87 0.68
C LYS A 136 28.24 30.00 0.48
N ALA A 137 27.44 30.27 1.50
CA ALA A 137 26.52 31.41 1.49
C ALA A 137 27.33 32.71 1.33
N TYR A 138 26.94 33.53 0.36
CA TYR A 138 27.56 34.83 0.14
C TYR A 138 27.29 35.73 1.34
N LYS A 139 28.36 36.15 2.03
CA LYS A 139 28.31 37.18 3.07
C LYS A 139 28.58 38.52 2.38
N ARG A 140 27.60 39.43 2.47
CA ARG A 140 27.68 40.79 1.94
C ARG A 140 28.30 41.71 2.98
#